data_AF-Q94AE0-F1
#
_entry.id   AF-Q94AE0-F1
#
_cell.length_a   1.000
_cell.length_b   1.000
_cell.length_c   1.000
_cell.angle_alpha   90.00
_cell.angle_beta   90.00
_cell.angle_gamma   90.00
#
_symmetry.space_group_name_H-M   'P 1'
#
loop_
_entity.id
_entity.type
_entity.pdbx_description
1 polymer ?
#
loop_
_entity_poly.entity_id
_entity_poly.type
_entity_poly.pdbx_seq_one_letter_code
_entity_poly.pdbx_strand_id
1 'polypeptide(L)'
;MEGFGNKTMDNRIRELGLTGGKSKSLYGREGHLGITLFKFAGDDSGLRDAMRMAEYFEKINRGRKSWGRVQPLTPSKDDEKNPGLVEVDGRTGEKKRIFYGYLATVTDLDKVDVETKKKTTIESLRELTRTK
;
A
#
# COMPACT_ATOMS: atom_id res chain seq x y z
N MET A 1 -9.63 0.74 14.02
CA MET A 1 -9.89 1.62 12.86
C MET A 1 -10.58 0.77 11.78
N GLU A 2 -11.76 1.17 11.30
CA GLU A 2 -12.40 0.44 10.19
C GLU A 2 -11.58 0.62 8.91
N GLY A 3 -11.20 -0.49 8.27
CA GLY A 3 -10.40 -0.47 7.06
C GLY A 3 -11.21 -0.13 5.81
N PHE A 4 -10.53 0.32 4.76
CA PHE A 4 -11.19 0.44 3.46
C PHE A 4 -11.42 -0.94 2.86
N GLY A 5 -12.65 -1.23 2.46
CA GLY A 5 -12.96 -2.40 1.64
C GLY A 5 -12.37 -2.30 0.24
N ASN A 6 -12.22 -3.44 -0.44
CA ASN A 6 -11.56 -3.53 -1.75
C ASN A 6 -12.13 -2.54 -2.79
N LYS A 7 -13.46 -2.43 -2.90
CA LYS A 7 -14.12 -1.54 -3.88
C LYS A 7 -13.79 -0.06 -3.61
N THR A 8 -13.80 0.35 -2.35
CA THR A 8 -13.48 1.73 -1.97
C THR A 8 -12.01 2.04 -2.25
N MET A 9 -11.11 1.10 -1.95
CA MET A 9 -9.69 1.27 -2.27
C MET A 9 -9.43 1.31 -3.78
N ASP A 10 -10.07 0.44 -4.57
CA ASP A 10 -9.97 0.45 -6.03
C ASP A 10 -10.41 1.81 -6.62
N ASN A 11 -11.50 2.38 -6.10
CA ASN A 11 -11.96 3.70 -6.52
C ASN A 11 -10.95 4.80 -6.15
N ARG A 12 -10.43 4.76 -4.91
CA ARG A 12 -9.45 5.73 -4.45
C ARG A 12 -8.17 5.71 -5.27
N ILE A 13 -7.65 4.54 -5.59
CA ILE A 13 -6.45 4.40 -6.43
C ILE A 13 -6.73 4.89 -7.86
N ARG A 14 -7.92 4.64 -8.40
CA ARG A 14 -8.35 5.16 -9.71
C ARG A 14 -8.42 6.70 -9.73
N GLU A 15 -8.88 7.33 -8.66
CA GLU A 15 -8.88 8.80 -8.51
C GLU A 15 -7.46 9.39 -8.56
N LEU A 16 -6.44 8.62 -8.16
CA LEU A 16 -5.03 9.02 -8.26
C LEU A 16 -4.44 8.79 -9.67
N GLY A 17 -5.24 8.34 -10.63
CA GLY A 17 -4.81 8.02 -12.00
C GLY A 17 -4.01 6.72 -12.11
N LEU A 18 -4.00 5.91 -11.05
CA LEU A 18 -3.33 4.60 -11.03
C LEU A 18 -4.34 3.51 -11.39
N THR A 19 -4.02 2.67 -12.37
CA THR A 19 -4.89 1.60 -12.88
C THR A 19 -4.11 0.28 -13.02
N GLY A 20 -4.76 -0.79 -13.51
CA GLY A 20 -4.08 -2.05 -13.83
C GLY A 20 -3.99 -3.08 -12.70
N GLY A 21 -4.43 -2.75 -11.48
CA GLY A 21 -4.44 -3.68 -10.35
C GLY A 21 -5.77 -3.75 -9.59
N LYS A 22 -5.80 -4.63 -8.59
CA LYS A 22 -6.95 -4.91 -7.73
C LYS A 22 -6.57 -4.95 -6.26
N SER A 23 -7.39 -4.31 -5.45
CA SER A 23 -7.25 -4.29 -3.99
C SER A 23 -7.65 -5.61 -3.35
N LYS A 24 -6.81 -6.09 -2.45
CA LYS A 24 -7.12 -7.13 -1.46
C LYS A 24 -6.78 -6.60 -0.07
N SER A 25 -7.80 -6.18 0.68
CA SER A 25 -7.66 -5.80 2.09
C SER A 25 -7.24 -6.99 2.93
N LEU A 26 -6.29 -6.77 3.85
CA LEU A 26 -5.74 -7.81 4.71
C LEU A 26 -6.39 -7.78 6.10
N TYR A 27 -6.64 -8.97 6.64
CA TYR A 27 -7.32 -9.17 7.92
C TYR A 27 -6.49 -10.09 8.82
N GLY A 28 -6.47 -9.77 10.11
CA GLY A 28 -5.93 -10.61 11.18
C GLY A 28 -7.02 -10.99 12.18
N ARG A 29 -6.60 -11.52 13.34
CA ARG A 29 -7.53 -11.93 14.42
C ARG A 29 -8.42 -10.78 14.90
N GLU A 30 -7.86 -9.58 15.02
CA GLU A 30 -8.55 -8.37 15.50
C GLU A 30 -9.24 -7.59 14.37
N GLY A 31 -9.42 -8.19 13.20
CA GLY A 31 -10.06 -7.57 12.04
C GLY A 31 -9.08 -6.96 11.03
N HIS A 32 -9.49 -5.87 10.38
CA HIS A 32 -8.75 -5.28 9.26
C HIS A 32 -7.39 -4.70 9.71
N LEU A 33 -6.30 -5.05 9.01
CA LEU A 33 -4.92 -4.69 9.39
C LEU A 33 -4.49 -3.26 9.03
N GLY A 34 -5.34 -2.53 8.31
CA GLY A 34 -5.01 -1.23 7.74
C GLY A 34 -4.11 -1.32 6.50
N ILE A 35 -3.87 -2.55 6.01
CA ILE A 35 -3.03 -2.83 4.85
C ILE A 35 -3.90 -3.37 3.72
N THR A 36 -3.72 -2.82 2.53
CA THR A 36 -4.28 -3.37 1.29
C THR A 36 -3.14 -3.87 0.41
N LEU A 37 -3.19 -5.14 0.04
CA LEU A 37 -2.34 -5.70 -0.99
C LEU A 37 -2.95 -5.37 -2.36
N PHE A 38 -2.24 -4.58 -3.16
CA PHE A 38 -2.65 -4.25 -4.53
C PHE A 38 -2.00 -5.23 -5.51
N LYS A 39 -2.81 -6.04 -6.19
CA LYS A 39 -2.34 -7.10 -7.10
C LYS A 39 -2.44 -6.63 -8.54
N PHE A 40 -1.36 -6.79 -9.30
CA PHE A 40 -1.29 -6.47 -10.72
C PHE A 40 -1.25 -7.76 -11.56
N ALA A 41 -1.29 -7.63 -12.89
CA ALA A 41 -1.09 -8.75 -13.80
C ALA A 41 0.25 -9.46 -13.54
N GLY A 42 0.30 -10.77 -13.76
CA GLY A 42 1.50 -11.60 -13.56
C GLY A 42 2.50 -11.53 -14.72
N ASP A 43 2.56 -10.39 -15.41
CA ASP A 43 3.38 -10.18 -16.60
C ASP A 43 4.15 -8.84 -16.53
N ASP A 44 4.95 -8.59 -17.56
CA ASP A 44 5.72 -7.35 -17.76
C ASP A 44 4.88 -6.07 -17.62
N SER A 45 3.60 -6.11 -18.01
CA SER A 45 2.72 -4.94 -17.90
C SER A 45 2.31 -4.68 -16.46
N GLY A 46 1.98 -5.73 -15.71
CA GLY A 46 1.67 -5.63 -14.30
C GLY A 46 2.85 -5.16 -13.46
N LEU A 47 4.07 -5.57 -13.79
CA LEU A 47 5.27 -5.04 -13.13
C LEU A 47 5.44 -3.54 -13.39
N ARG A 48 5.28 -3.08 -14.63
CA ARG A 48 5.37 -1.65 -14.97
C ARG A 48 4.33 -0.82 -14.21
N ASP A 49 3.10 -1.31 -14.10
CA ASP A 49 2.04 -0.63 -13.35
C ASP A 49 2.32 -0.61 -11.83
N ALA A 50 2.84 -1.70 -11.27
CA ALA A 50 3.27 -1.76 -9.88
C ALA A 50 4.41 -0.77 -9.57
N MET A 51 5.39 -0.67 -10.48
CA MET A 51 6.48 0.30 -10.37
C MET A 51 5.97 1.75 -10.46
N ARG A 52 5.06 2.05 -11.39
CA ARG A 52 4.45 3.38 -11.52
C ARG A 52 3.71 3.79 -10.25
N MET A 53 2.96 2.86 -9.65
CA MET A 53 2.28 3.10 -8.36
C MET A 53 3.30 3.40 -7.25
N ALA A 54 4.35 2.60 -7.11
CA ALA A 54 5.38 2.83 -6.10
C ALA A 54 6.10 4.18 -6.30
N GLU A 55 6.42 4.53 -7.55
CA GLU A 55 7.05 5.82 -7.89
C GLU A 55 6.14 7.00 -7.58
N TYR A 56 4.84 6.90 -7.85
CA TYR A 56 3.85 7.93 -7.49
C TYR A 56 3.90 8.23 -5.99
N PHE A 57 3.83 7.20 -5.15
CA PHE A 57 3.86 7.37 -3.69
C PHE A 57 5.21 7.92 -3.20
N GLU A 58 6.33 7.48 -3.79
CA GLU A 58 7.65 8.03 -3.45
C GLU A 58 7.74 9.54 -3.79
N LYS A 59 7.25 9.96 -4.98
CA LYS A 59 7.27 11.37 -5.43
C LYS A 59 6.51 12.31 -4.50
N ILE A 60 5.46 11.83 -3.86
CA ILE A 60 4.68 12.62 -2.89
C ILE A 60 5.14 12.42 -1.44
N ASN A 61 6.34 11.85 -1.22
CA ASN A 61 6.91 11.53 0.10
C ASN A 61 6.03 10.59 0.94
N ARG A 62 5.31 9.67 0.29
CA ARG A 62 4.46 8.65 0.93
C ARG A 62 4.89 7.22 0.55
N GLY A 63 6.17 7.05 0.20
CA GLY A 63 6.77 5.75 -0.08
C GLY A 63 7.23 4.99 1.17
N ARG A 64 7.95 3.88 0.98
CA ARG A 64 8.38 2.97 2.07
C ARG A 64 9.18 3.68 3.16
N LYS A 65 10.14 4.52 2.76
CA LYS A 65 11.01 5.24 3.72
C LYS A 65 10.19 6.19 4.59
N SER A 66 9.23 6.89 4.00
CA SER A 66 8.33 7.77 4.73
C SER A 66 7.42 7.00 5.67
N TRP A 67 6.89 5.85 5.23
CA TRP A 67 6.09 4.98 6.09
C TRP A 67 6.87 4.51 7.33
N GLY A 68 8.14 4.14 7.14
CA GLY A 68 9.02 3.75 8.25
C GLY A 68 9.29 4.86 9.28
N ARG A 69 9.08 6.13 8.93
CA ARG A 69 9.20 7.27 9.86
C ARG A 69 7.90 7.58 10.59
N VAL A 70 6.77 7.14 10.06
CA VAL A 70 5.42 7.44 10.56
C VAL A 70 4.91 6.34 11.49
N GLN A 71 5.37 5.10 11.30
CA GLN A 71 5.05 4.01 12.21
C GLN A 71 5.54 4.34 13.63
N PRO A 72 4.64 4.43 14.63
CA PRO A 72 5.09 4.45 16.01
C PRO A 72 5.67 3.08 16.38
N LEU A 73 6.67 3.08 17.26
CA LEU A 73 7.22 1.86 17.88
C LEU A 73 6.16 1.04 18.65
N THR A 74 5.00 1.66 18.94
CA THR A 74 3.86 1.05 19.63
C THR A 74 2.54 1.48 18.96
N PRO A 75 1.62 0.56 18.62
CA PRO A 75 0.28 0.94 18.16
C PRO A 75 -0.41 1.79 19.22
N SER A 76 -0.62 3.08 18.93
CA SER A 76 -1.33 4.00 19.81
C SER A 76 -2.83 3.82 19.60
N LYS A 77 -3.63 4.05 20.64
CA LYS A 77 -5.10 4.09 20.51
C LYS A 77 -5.59 5.30 19.70
N ASP A 78 -4.72 6.23 19.30
CA ASP A 78 -5.09 7.54 18.77
C ASP A 78 -4.40 7.87 17.43
N ASP A 79 -4.46 6.93 16.48
CA ASP A 79 -3.96 7.14 15.10
C ASP A 79 -4.64 8.35 14.42
N GLU A 80 -5.84 8.74 14.86
CA GLU A 80 -6.57 9.89 14.32
C GLU A 80 -6.01 11.26 14.71
N LYS A 81 -5.07 11.30 15.67
CA LYS A 81 -4.32 12.51 16.03
C LYS A 81 -2.92 12.53 15.44
N ASN A 82 -2.49 11.47 14.77
CA ASN A 82 -1.18 11.44 14.14
C ASN A 82 -1.21 12.23 12.82
N PRO A 83 -0.48 13.36 12.70
CA PRO A 83 -0.47 14.17 11.48
C PRO A 83 0.19 13.44 10.29
N GLY A 84 0.92 12.36 10.52
CA GLY A 84 1.44 11.47 9.48
C GLY A 84 0.42 10.44 8.98
N LEU A 85 -0.70 10.23 9.68
CA LEU A 85 -1.74 9.26 9.28
C LEU A 85 -3.03 9.94 8.83
N VAL A 86 -3.26 11.17 9.27
CA VAL A 86 -4.47 11.93 8.98
C VAL A 86 -4.10 13.36 8.57
N GLU A 87 -4.64 13.77 7.43
CA GLU A 87 -4.61 15.13 6.92
C GLU A 87 -5.96 15.80 7.22
N VAL A 88 -5.95 17.03 7.74
CA VAL A 88 -7.16 17.80 8.01
C VAL A 88 -7.28 18.90 6.97
N ASP A 89 -8.39 18.93 6.24
CA ASP A 89 -8.68 20.01 5.31
C ASP A 89 -8.82 21.32 6.09
N GLY A 90 -7.94 22.29 5.81
CA GLY A 90 -7.92 23.55 6.57
C GLY A 90 -9.15 24.44 6.39
N ARG A 91 -9.99 24.17 5.37
CA ARG A 91 -11.20 24.95 5.09
C ARG A 91 -12.45 24.28 5.66
N THR A 92 -12.58 22.95 5.51
CA THR A 92 -13.78 22.21 5.93
C THR A 92 -13.63 21.50 7.28
N GLY A 93 -12.39 21.33 7.77
CA GLY A 93 -12.09 20.51 8.94
C GLY A 93 -12.21 19.00 8.68
N GLU A 94 -12.47 18.58 7.44
CA GLU A 94 -12.64 17.18 7.07
C GLU A 94 -11.31 16.42 7.24
N LYS A 95 -11.35 15.30 7.97
CA LYS A 95 -10.21 14.40 8.15
C LYS A 95 -10.12 13.41 6.98
N LYS A 96 -8.97 13.36 6.32
CA LYS A 96 -8.66 12.39 5.26
C LYS A 96 -7.48 11.53 5.67
N ARG A 97 -7.58 10.23 5.45
CA ARG A 97 -6.48 9.31 5.73
C ARG A 97 -5.37 9.48 4.69
N ILE A 98 -4.14 9.50 5.18
CA ILE A 98 -2.94 9.52 4.35
C ILE A 98 -2.62 8.08 3.96
N PHE A 99 -2.45 7.84 2.66
CA PHE A 99 -2.02 6.54 2.15
C PHE A 99 -0.53 6.54 1.88
N TYR A 100 0.12 5.47 2.31
CA TYR A 100 1.48 5.13 1.94
C TYR A 100 1.45 3.92 1.01
N GLY A 101 2.30 3.93 0.00
CA GLY A 101 2.35 2.86 -1.00
C GLY A 101 3.76 2.61 -1.48
N TYR A 102 4.09 1.35 -1.71
CA TYR A 102 5.42 0.93 -2.12
C TYR A 102 5.38 -0.45 -2.78
N LEU A 103 6.42 -0.78 -3.55
CA LEU A 103 6.59 -2.12 -4.09
C LEU A 103 6.95 -3.10 -2.97
N ALA A 104 6.17 -4.18 -2.84
CA ALA A 104 6.40 -5.22 -1.85
C ALA A 104 7.76 -5.92 -2.08
N THR A 105 8.44 -6.25 -1.00
CA THR A 105 9.71 -7.00 -1.02
C THR A 105 9.58 -8.25 -0.14
N VAL A 106 10.64 -9.07 -0.10
CA VAL A 106 10.71 -10.25 0.79
C VAL A 106 10.40 -9.91 2.25
N THR A 107 10.73 -8.70 2.71
CA THR A 107 10.47 -8.22 4.08
C THR A 107 9.02 -7.87 4.36
N ASP A 108 8.12 -7.94 3.37
CA ASP A 108 6.68 -7.76 3.59
C ASP A 108 5.90 -9.08 3.50
N LEU A 109 6.58 -10.19 3.22
CA LEU A 109 5.92 -11.51 3.20
C LEU A 109 5.36 -11.89 4.57
N ASP A 110 5.92 -11.39 5.67
CA ASP A 110 5.38 -11.56 7.01
C ASP A 110 3.99 -10.88 7.17
N LYS A 111 3.75 -9.78 6.46
CA LYS A 111 2.53 -8.94 6.54
C LYS A 111 1.32 -9.45 5.74
N VAL A 112 1.51 -10.40 4.82
CA VAL A 112 0.41 -10.93 3.98
C VAL A 112 -0.18 -12.23 4.56
N ASP A 113 -1.35 -12.63 4.08
CA ASP A 113 -1.98 -13.90 4.49
C ASP A 113 -1.20 -15.13 3.98
N VAL A 114 -1.32 -16.25 4.71
CA VAL A 114 -0.61 -17.51 4.43
C VAL A 114 -0.83 -18.00 3.00
N GLU A 115 -2.03 -17.84 2.46
CA GLU A 115 -2.35 -18.24 1.10
C GLU A 115 -1.54 -17.42 0.08
N THR A 116 -1.46 -16.10 0.27
CA THR A 116 -0.65 -15.23 -0.57
C THR A 116 0.83 -15.61 -0.47
N LYS A 117 1.37 -15.84 0.74
CA LYS A 117 2.78 -16.27 0.90
C LYS A 117 3.10 -17.53 0.09
N LYS A 118 2.22 -18.52 0.13
CA LYS A 118 2.40 -19.80 -0.59
C LYS A 118 2.35 -19.67 -2.11
N LYS A 119 1.65 -18.66 -2.63
CA LYS A 119 1.43 -18.44 -4.07
C LYS A 119 2.36 -17.39 -4.66
N THR A 120 3.26 -16.80 -3.88
CA THR A 120 4.17 -15.74 -4.33
C THR A 120 5.55 -16.29 -4.65
N THR A 121 6.05 -15.97 -5.84
CA THR A 121 7.46 -16.12 -6.22
C THR A 121 8.21 -14.83 -5.92
N ILE A 122 9.47 -14.94 -5.49
CA ILE A 122 10.36 -13.79 -5.27
C ILE A 122 11.33 -13.73 -6.44
N GLU A 123 11.38 -12.58 -7.10
CA GLU A 123 12.27 -12.35 -8.23
C GLU A 123 13.10 -11.08 -8.03
N SER A 124 14.29 -11.06 -8.62
CA SER A 124 15.18 -9.91 -8.61
C SER A 124 14.86 -8.98 -9.77
N LEU A 125 14.50 -7.73 -9.47
CA LEU A 125 14.28 -6.71 -10.50
C LEU A 125 15.51 -6.50 -11.39
N ARG A 126 16.72 -6.73 -10.85
CA ARG A 126 17.97 -6.62 -11.61
C ARG A 126 18.14 -7.71 -12.66
N GLU A 127 17.59 -8.89 -12.41
CA GLU A 127 17.66 -10.01 -13.36
C GLU A 127 16.68 -9.75 -14.50
N LEU A 128 15.51 -9.20 -14.21
CA LEU A 128 14.50 -8.89 -15.22
C LEU A 128 14.92 -7.79 -16.20
N THR A 129 15.71 -6.80 -15.74
CA THR A 129 16.22 -5.72 -16.61
C THR A 129 17.44 -6.13 -17.46
N ARG A 130 18.06 -7.29 -17.19
CA ARG A 130 19.17 -7.83 -17.99
C ARG A 130 18.70 -8.64 -19.20
N THR A 131 17.43 -9.02 -19.24
CA THR A 131 16.86 -9.90 -20.28
C THR A 131 16.24 -9.14 -21.45
N LYS A 132 16.57 -7.85 -21.65
CA LYS A 132 16.14 -7.02 -22.79
C LYS A 132 17.32 -6.51 -23.59
#